data_AF-A0A9X3FXB3-F1
#
_entry.id   AF-A0A9X3FXB3-F1
#
_cell.length_a   1.000
_cell.length_b   1.000
_cell.length_c   1.000
_cell.angle_alpha   90.00
_cell.angle_beta   90.00
_cell.angle_gamma   90.00
#
_symmetry.space_group_name_H-M   'P 1'
#
loop_
_entity.id
_entity.type
_entity.pdbx_description
1 polymer ?
#
loop_
_entity_poly.entity_id
_entity_poly.type
_entity_poly.pdbx_seq_one_letter_code
_entity_poly.pdbx_strand_id
1 'polypeptide(L)'
;MGLFGTFTYSDGTWTSPDARREPYLVIDVHDSDIATIDYRPSGDGGGRCHLGFQPRVYFEDPTASAPVDNDAEARGLAHWARLATGREVDPRDVAALLAPDDEDDDPEDLFVEETVRRLLELTGVPVPEELTGEVSPLEE
;
A
#
# COMPACT_ATOMS: atom_id res chain seq x y z
N MET A 1 17.17 9.74 3.67
CA MET A 1 17.11 9.42 2.23
C MET A 1 15.84 8.62 2.10
N GLY A 2 14.84 9.15 1.38
CA GLY A 2 13.56 8.46 1.17
C GLY A 2 13.65 7.41 0.06
N LEU A 3 12.80 6.39 0.14
CA LEU A 3 12.62 5.37 -0.88
C LEU A 3 11.71 5.90 -1.99
N PHE A 4 12.10 5.65 -3.24
CA PHE A 4 11.25 5.81 -4.41
C PHE A 4 11.24 4.49 -5.17
N GLY A 5 10.07 3.86 -5.25
CA GLY A 5 9.97 2.55 -5.87
C GLY A 5 8.53 2.16 -6.18
N THR A 6 8.34 1.49 -7.31
CA THR A 6 7.06 0.93 -7.71
C THR A 6 7.17 -0.59 -7.76
N PHE A 7 6.40 -1.27 -6.92
CA PHE A 7 6.37 -2.73 -6.80
C PHE A 7 5.04 -3.26 -7.31
N THR A 8 5.06 -4.21 -8.24
CA THR A 8 3.83 -4.81 -8.78
C THR A 8 3.78 -6.29 -8.43
N TYR A 9 2.75 -6.71 -7.71
CA TYR A 9 2.46 -8.10 -7.38
C TYR A 9 1.27 -8.59 -8.21
N SER A 10 1.43 -9.70 -8.90
CA SER A 10 0.33 -10.39 -9.58
C SER A 10 0.66 -11.85 -9.80
N ASP A 11 -0.36 -12.71 -9.88
CA ASP A 11 -0.18 -14.15 -10.13
C ASP A 11 0.76 -14.82 -9.10
N GLY A 12 0.71 -14.37 -7.85
CA GLY A 12 1.51 -14.96 -6.77
C GLY A 12 2.97 -14.50 -6.70
N THR A 13 3.41 -13.59 -7.59
CA THR A 13 4.81 -13.13 -7.66
C THR A 13 4.91 -11.62 -7.88
N TRP A 14 6.04 -11.05 -7.46
CA TRP A 14 6.47 -9.74 -7.92
C TRP A 14 6.79 -9.82 -9.42
N THR A 15 6.24 -8.90 -10.21
CA THR A 15 6.34 -8.87 -11.67
C THR A 15 6.63 -7.46 -12.17
N SER A 16 7.05 -7.35 -13.43
CA SER A 16 7.10 -6.06 -14.12
C SER A 16 5.70 -5.49 -14.34
N PRO A 17 5.52 -4.15 -14.29
CA PRO A 17 4.23 -3.49 -14.41
C PRO A 17 3.49 -3.80 -15.73
N ASP A 18 4.22 -4.06 -16.81
CA ASP A 18 3.67 -4.44 -18.14
C ASP A 18 3.09 -5.85 -18.18
N ALA A 19 3.53 -6.72 -17.26
CA ALA A 19 3.13 -8.13 -17.20
C ALA A 19 1.98 -8.40 -16.23
N ARG A 20 1.46 -7.37 -15.54
CA ARG A 20 0.42 -7.54 -14.52
C ARG A 20 -0.85 -8.19 -15.04
N ARG A 21 -1.47 -9.04 -14.22
CA ARG A 21 -2.74 -9.73 -14.47
C ARG A 21 -3.60 -9.65 -13.22
N GLU A 22 -4.92 -9.58 -13.37
CA GLU A 22 -5.82 -9.61 -12.21
C GLU A 22 -5.86 -11.03 -11.59
N PRO A 23 -5.87 -11.15 -10.24
CA PRO A 23 -5.75 -10.05 -9.27
C PRO A 23 -4.32 -9.49 -9.16
N TYR A 24 -4.18 -8.16 -9.09
CA TYR A 24 -2.90 -7.48 -8.90
C TYR A 24 -2.93 -6.43 -7.79
N LEU A 25 -1.75 -6.11 -7.27
CA LEU A 25 -1.46 -5.03 -6.33
C LEU A 25 -0.24 -4.26 -6.85
N VAL A 26 -0.33 -2.94 -6.92
CA VAL A 26 0.77 -2.04 -7.21
C VAL A 26 0.99 -1.17 -5.99
N ILE A 27 2.23 -1.03 -5.57
CA ILE A 27 2.65 -0.22 -4.45
C ILE A 27 3.65 0.79 -4.99
N ASP A 28 3.33 2.06 -4.86
CA ASP A 28 4.21 3.15 -5.26
C ASP A 28 4.61 3.95 -4.03
N VAL A 29 5.88 3.87 -3.65
CA VAL A 29 6.44 4.59 -2.49
C VAL A 29 7.08 5.88 -2.96
N HIS A 30 6.77 6.97 -2.28
CA HIS A 30 7.25 8.31 -2.55
C HIS A 30 7.86 8.93 -1.30
N ASP A 31 9.17 9.17 -1.35
CA ASP A 31 9.99 9.79 -0.30
C ASP A 31 9.89 9.15 1.09
N SER A 32 9.49 7.88 1.18
CA SER A 32 9.20 7.18 2.44
C SER A 32 8.07 7.76 3.30
N ASP A 33 7.36 8.79 2.85
CA ASP A 33 6.23 9.41 3.57
C ASP A 33 4.87 8.97 3.03
N ILE A 34 4.80 8.66 1.73
CA ILE A 34 3.57 8.33 1.02
C ILE A 34 3.74 6.99 0.34
N ALA A 35 2.77 6.09 0.50
CA ALA A 35 2.64 4.93 -0.37
C ALA A 35 1.26 4.92 -1.01
N THR A 36 1.21 4.83 -2.34
CA THR A 36 -0.03 4.64 -3.09
C THR A 36 -0.20 3.16 -3.40
N ILE A 37 -1.32 2.60 -2.99
CA ILE A 37 -1.68 1.22 -3.21
C ILE A 37 -2.78 1.18 -4.27
N ASP A 38 -2.52 0.56 -5.41
CA ASP A 38 -3.50 0.33 -6.48
C ASP A 38 -3.79 -1.17 -6.58
N TYR A 39 -5.04 -1.59 -6.44
CA TYR A 39 -5.38 -3.01 -6.37
C TYR A 39 -6.58 -3.34 -7.24
N ARG A 40 -6.54 -4.52 -7.88
CA ARG A 40 -7.65 -5.04 -8.69
C ARG A 40 -7.80 -6.55 -8.51
N PRO A 41 -9.05 -7.07 -8.52
CA PRO A 41 -10.30 -6.32 -8.61
C PRO A 41 -10.57 -5.53 -7.33
N SER A 42 -11.24 -4.37 -7.45
CA SER A 42 -11.42 -3.45 -6.33
C SER A 42 -12.60 -3.79 -5.41
N GLY A 43 -13.47 -4.71 -5.83
CA GLY A 43 -14.70 -5.04 -5.11
C GLY A 43 -15.61 -3.82 -4.97
N ASP A 44 -16.04 -3.55 -3.74
CA ASP A 44 -16.84 -2.37 -3.37
C ASP A 44 -15.99 -1.09 -3.24
N GLY A 45 -14.67 -1.18 -3.28
CA GLY A 45 -13.76 -0.03 -3.28
C GLY A 45 -13.49 0.54 -4.68
N GLY A 46 -12.88 1.72 -4.70
CA GLY A 46 -12.35 2.41 -5.88
C GLY A 46 -11.10 1.75 -6.47
N GLY A 47 -10.37 0.94 -5.68
CA GLY A 47 -9.18 0.22 -6.12
C GLY A 47 -7.89 1.00 -5.92
N ARG A 48 -7.94 2.04 -5.07
CA ARG A 48 -6.79 2.85 -4.73
C ARG A 48 -6.92 3.43 -3.34
N CYS A 49 -5.89 3.22 -2.51
CA CYS A 49 -5.76 3.85 -1.21
C CYS A 49 -4.33 4.34 -0.97
N HIS A 50 -4.12 5.04 0.14
CA HIS A 50 -2.83 5.59 0.54
C HIS A 50 -2.45 5.04 1.92
N LEU A 51 -1.16 4.87 2.18
CA LEU A 51 -0.56 4.61 3.49
C LEU A 51 0.40 5.75 3.83
N GLY A 52 0.67 5.97 5.13
CA GLY A 52 1.44 7.12 5.58
C GLY A 52 0.58 8.38 5.46
N PHE A 53 1.00 9.32 4.63
CA PHE A 53 0.21 10.52 4.33
C PHE A 53 -0.58 10.39 3.02
N GLN A 54 -1.75 11.03 2.97
CA GLN A 54 -2.44 11.24 1.70
C GLN A 54 -1.74 12.35 0.91
N PRO A 55 -1.54 12.22 -0.42
CA PRO A 55 -0.86 13.24 -1.21
C PRO A 55 -1.46 14.64 -1.04
N ARG A 56 -2.79 14.76 -0.97
CA ARG A 56 -3.45 16.05 -0.73
C ARG A 56 -3.15 16.69 0.62
N VAL A 57 -2.86 15.89 1.65
CA VAL A 57 -2.49 16.36 2.98
C VAL A 57 -1.01 16.72 2.99
N TYR A 58 -0.16 15.81 2.51
CA TYR A 58 1.29 16.01 2.47
C TYR A 58 1.72 17.22 1.64
N PHE A 59 1.13 17.42 0.46
CA PHE A 59 1.41 18.57 -0.40
C PHE A 59 0.57 19.81 -0.06
N GLU A 60 -0.31 19.72 0.95
CA GLU A 60 -1.30 20.76 1.30
C GLU A 60 -2.11 21.23 0.08
N ASP A 61 -2.30 20.35 -0.89
CA ASP A 61 -2.94 20.62 -2.18
C ASP A 61 -4.10 19.66 -2.42
N PRO A 62 -5.37 20.11 -2.34
CA PRO A 62 -6.54 19.25 -2.51
C PRO A 62 -6.66 18.64 -3.91
N THR A 63 -5.85 19.07 -4.88
CA THR A 63 -5.86 18.54 -6.25
C THR A 63 -4.82 17.44 -6.47
N ALA A 64 -3.90 17.23 -5.52
CA ALA A 64 -2.85 16.21 -5.61
C ALA A 64 -3.40 14.76 -5.57
N SER A 65 -4.55 14.54 -4.91
CA SER A 65 -5.26 13.25 -4.90
C SER A 65 -6.75 13.45 -4.62
N ALA A 66 -7.59 12.65 -5.29
CA ALA A 66 -9.01 12.57 -4.95
C ALA A 66 -9.21 12.02 -3.52
N PRO A 67 -10.30 12.41 -2.82
CA PRO A 67 -10.66 11.79 -1.55
C PRO A 67 -10.91 10.29 -1.72
N VAL A 68 -10.45 9.53 -0.74
CA VAL A 68 -10.54 8.06 -0.71
C VAL A 68 -11.44 7.66 0.45
N ASP A 69 -12.36 6.73 0.21
CA ASP A 69 -13.18 6.15 1.27
C ASP A 69 -12.44 4.98 1.91
N ASN A 70 -11.70 5.26 2.99
CA ASN A 70 -10.86 4.26 3.67
C ASN A 70 -11.63 3.00 4.09
N ASP A 71 -12.90 3.11 4.48
CA ASP A 71 -13.72 1.96 4.88
C ASP A 71 -14.11 1.11 3.66
N ALA A 72 -14.42 1.74 2.52
CA ALA A 72 -14.65 1.04 1.26
C ALA A 72 -13.36 0.38 0.72
N GLU A 73 -12.23 1.10 0.72
CA GLU A 73 -10.96 0.56 0.24
C GLU A 73 -10.46 -0.59 1.12
N ALA A 74 -10.60 -0.49 2.44
CA ALA A 74 -10.18 -1.55 3.36
C ALA A 74 -10.96 -2.86 3.11
N ARG A 75 -12.27 -2.77 2.84
CA ARG A 75 -13.08 -3.94 2.42
C ARG A 75 -12.65 -4.46 1.07
N GLY A 76 -12.37 -3.58 0.12
CA GLY A 76 -11.89 -3.95 -1.21
C GLY A 76 -10.55 -4.68 -1.15
N LEU A 77 -9.60 -4.19 -0.36
CA LEU A 77 -8.29 -4.81 -0.14
C LEU A 77 -8.41 -6.16 0.58
N ALA A 78 -9.25 -6.28 1.60
CA ALA A 78 -9.51 -7.55 2.26
C ALA A 78 -10.10 -8.59 1.29
N HIS A 79 -11.05 -8.16 0.44
CA HIS A 79 -11.60 -9.00 -0.63
C HIS A 79 -10.53 -9.37 -1.66
N TRP A 80 -9.68 -8.43 -2.06
CA TRP A 80 -8.57 -8.66 -2.96
C TRP A 80 -7.59 -9.68 -2.39
N ALA A 81 -7.19 -9.56 -1.12
CA ALA A 81 -6.26 -10.48 -0.46
C ALA A 81 -6.82 -11.91 -0.48
N ARG A 82 -8.11 -12.07 -0.19
CA ARG A 82 -8.78 -13.36 -0.30
C ARG A 82 -8.69 -13.96 -1.71
N LEU A 83 -8.79 -13.15 -2.77
CA LEU A 83 -8.69 -13.63 -4.15
C LEU A 83 -7.24 -13.92 -4.58
N ALA A 84 -6.30 -13.05 -4.19
CA ALA A 84 -4.92 -13.10 -4.66
C ALA A 84 -4.05 -14.10 -3.89
N THR A 85 -4.25 -14.20 -2.57
CA THR A 85 -3.41 -15.02 -1.68
C THR A 85 -4.22 -16.11 -0.97
N GLY A 86 -5.55 -16.07 -1.05
CA GLY A 86 -6.43 -16.96 -0.29
C GLY A 86 -6.56 -16.58 1.19
N ARG A 87 -5.97 -15.46 1.61
CA ARG A 87 -5.95 -15.04 3.02
C ARG A 87 -7.20 -14.25 3.39
N GLU A 88 -7.82 -14.64 4.50
CA GLU A 88 -8.90 -13.87 5.10
C GLU A 88 -8.30 -12.79 6.00
N VAL A 89 -8.63 -11.53 5.69
CA VAL A 89 -8.16 -10.34 6.39
C VAL A 89 -9.36 -9.59 6.93
N ASP A 90 -9.30 -9.11 8.18
CA ASP A 90 -10.34 -8.23 8.72
C ASP A 90 -10.17 -6.82 8.12
N PRO A 91 -11.21 -6.23 7.53
CA PRO A 91 -11.10 -4.89 6.94
C PRO A 91 -10.75 -3.82 7.98
N ARG A 92 -11.00 -4.03 9.28
CA ARG A 92 -10.61 -3.07 10.31
C ARG A 92 -9.10 -3.03 10.52
N ASP A 93 -8.42 -4.17 10.40
CA ASP A 93 -6.97 -4.23 10.46
C ASP A 93 -6.34 -3.52 9.25
N VAL A 94 -6.97 -3.61 8.07
CA VAL A 94 -6.53 -2.85 6.88
C VAL A 94 -6.79 -1.36 7.07
N ALA A 95 -7.97 -0.98 7.54
CA ALA A 95 -8.36 0.41 7.74
C ALA A 95 -7.44 1.15 8.73
N ALA A 96 -6.93 0.43 9.75
CA ALA A 96 -5.98 0.97 10.71
C ALA A 96 -4.61 1.34 10.09
N LEU A 97 -4.25 0.74 8.95
CA LEU A 97 -3.01 1.03 8.24
C LEU A 97 -3.18 2.12 7.17
N LEU A 98 -4.42 2.45 6.78
CA LEU A 98 -4.67 3.45 5.75
C LEU A 98 -4.36 4.86 6.26
N ALA A 99 -3.85 5.69 5.35
CA ALA A 99 -3.55 7.09 5.65
C ALA A 99 -4.81 7.82 6.13
N PRO A 100 -4.74 8.55 7.25
CA PRO A 100 -5.88 9.29 7.78
C PRO A 100 -6.34 10.36 6.79
N ASP A 101 -7.64 10.70 6.84
CA ASP A 101 -8.24 11.74 6.00
C ASP A 101 -8.01 13.15 6.54
N ASP A 102 -7.86 13.24 7.86
CA ASP A 102 -7.61 14.45 8.63
C ASP A 102 -6.16 14.91 8.51
N GLU A 103 -5.97 16.22 8.33
CA GLU A 103 -4.65 16.86 8.20
C GLU A 103 -3.88 16.96 9.53
N ASP A 104 -4.61 16.87 10.66
CA ASP A 104 -4.05 16.93 12.01
C ASP A 104 -3.64 15.55 12.56
N ASP A 105 -3.88 14.46 11.82
CA ASP A 105 -3.58 13.10 12.26
C ASP A 105 -2.27 12.61 11.63
N ASP A 106 -1.29 12.31 12.48
CA ASP A 106 -0.01 11.74 12.05
C ASP A 106 -0.17 10.25 11.68
N PRO A 107 0.53 9.75 10.65
CA PRO A 107 0.53 8.33 10.34
C PRO A 107 1.09 7.50 11.48
N GLU A 108 0.67 6.22 11.54
CA GLU A 108 1.06 5.31 12.61
C GLU A 108 2.59 5.07 12.64
N ASP A 109 3.23 4.98 11.48
CA ASP A 109 4.67 4.77 11.36
C ASP A 109 5.38 6.00 10.77
N LEU A 110 6.60 6.24 11.24
CA LEU A 110 7.48 7.33 10.74
C LEU A 110 7.99 7.11 9.31
N PHE A 111 7.96 5.86 8.83
CA PHE A 111 8.33 5.50 7.48
C PHE A 111 7.23 4.62 6.90
N VAL A 112 6.70 5.00 5.75
CA VAL A 112 5.58 4.29 5.13
C VAL A 112 5.94 2.86 4.73
N GLU A 113 7.23 2.56 4.54
CA GLU A 113 7.75 1.22 4.26
C GLU A 113 7.36 0.21 5.35
N GLU A 114 7.38 0.63 6.62
CA GLU A 114 6.96 -0.21 7.75
C GLU A 114 5.45 -0.50 7.68
N THR A 115 4.64 0.50 7.34
CA THR A 115 3.19 0.34 7.15
C THR A 115 2.88 -0.55 5.95
N VAL A 116 3.60 -0.36 4.83
CA VAL A 116 3.50 -1.22 3.64
C VAL A 116 3.84 -2.66 4.01
N ARG A 117 4.94 -2.87 4.73
CA ARG A 117 5.36 -4.20 5.18
C ARG A 117 4.25 -4.87 6.00
N ARG A 118 3.68 -4.17 6.99
CA ARG A 118 2.55 -4.69 7.78
C ARG A 118 1.36 -5.07 6.90
N LEU A 119 1.03 -4.25 5.90
CA LEU A 119 -0.03 -4.56 4.95
C LEU A 119 0.27 -5.84 4.14
N LEU A 120 1.50 -6.01 3.67
CA LEU A 120 1.90 -7.21 2.93
C LEU A 120 1.86 -8.47 3.81
N GLU A 121 2.38 -8.38 5.04
CA GLU A 121 2.31 -9.47 6.02
C GLU A 121 0.87 -9.84 6.39
N LEU A 122 -0.01 -8.84 6.51
CA LEU A 122 -1.44 -9.02 6.78
C LEU A 122 -2.15 -9.71 5.62
N THR A 123 -1.89 -9.27 4.39
CA THR A 123 -2.51 -9.81 3.16
C THR A 123 -1.87 -11.12 2.69
N GLY A 124 -0.74 -11.53 3.26
CA GLY A 124 -0.03 -12.75 2.89
C GLY A 124 0.76 -12.62 1.60
N VAL A 125 1.05 -11.39 1.18
CA VAL A 125 1.93 -11.09 0.06
C VAL A 125 3.39 -11.15 0.56
N PRO A 126 4.32 -11.77 -0.18
CA PRO A 126 5.73 -11.79 0.21
C PRO A 126 6.30 -10.37 0.22
N VAL A 127 6.97 -9.96 1.30
CA VAL A 127 7.62 -8.65 1.39
C VAL A 127 8.87 -8.62 0.48
N PRO A 128 9.01 -7.64 -0.43
CA PRO A 128 10.21 -7.51 -1.25
C PRO A 128 11.39 -7.04 -0.39
N GLU A 129 12.59 -7.48 -0.72
CA GLU A 129 13.83 -7.21 0.06
C GLU A 129 14.10 -5.69 0.21
N GLU A 130 13.70 -4.89 -0.77
CA GLU A 130 13.82 -3.43 -0.73
C GLU A 130 12.97 -2.79 0.39
N LEU A 131 11.94 -3.47 0.88
CA LEU A 131 11.05 -3.02 1.97
C LEU A 131 11.34 -3.71 3.32
N THR A 132 12.33 -4.61 3.41
CA THR A 132 12.63 -5.30 4.69
C THR A 132 13.52 -4.49 5.62
N GLY A 133 14.05 -3.34 5.17
CA GLY A 133 14.95 -2.49 5.95
C GLY A 133 16.34 -3.10 6.18
N GLU A 134 16.63 -4.26 5.57
CA GLU A 134 17.99 -4.79 5.53
C GLU A 134 18.81 -3.94 4.57
N VAL A 135 19.52 -2.97 5.14
CA VAL A 135 20.72 -2.42 4.50
C VAL A 135 21.55 -3.60 4.01
N SER A 136 21.67 -3.76 2.69
CA SER A 136 22.72 -4.59 2.12
C SER A 136 24.00 -4.25 2.87
N PRO A 137 24.67 -5.20 3.54
CA PRO A 137 25.99 -4.92 4.07
C PRO A 137 26.83 -4.52 2.86
N LEU A 138 27.24 -3.25 2.83
CA LEU A 138 28.19 -2.74 1.85
C LEU A 138 29.37 -3.72 1.86
N GLU A 139 29.54 -4.49 0.79
CA GLU A 139 30.78 -5.20 0.55
C GLU A 139 31.89 -4.15 0.46
N GLU A 140 32.87 -4.26 1.36
CA GLU A 140 34.01 -3.36 1.54
C GLU A 140 34.97 -3.31 0.32
#